data_AF-A0A3M0CFM0-F1
#
_entry.id   AF-A0A3M0CFM0-F1
#
_cell.length_a   1.000
_cell.length_b   1.000
_cell.length_c   1.000
_cell.angle_alpha   90.00
_cell.angle_beta   90.00
_cell.angle_gamma   90.00
#
_symmetry.space_group_name_H-M   'P 1'
#
loop_
_entity.id
_entity.type
_entity.pdbx_description
1 polymer ?
#
loop_
_entity_poly.entity_id
_entity_poly.type
_entity_poly.pdbx_seq_one_letter_code
_entity_poly.pdbx_strand_id
1 'polypeptide(L)'
;MGHCYHHALSSARKFGGFAEDYIALHNWFDESKAITADFRHRALRHHAEGIFMLERVFGTVITVSTGREVPVRQIGEQHVIEDLGFIPSFADWVRCIRPEPWMQRAQPIHRIVDPFAADPDKGNAPVARRQADGGARSIADPRRSRDDAPVADAAFAHSP
;
A
#
# COMPACT_ATOMS: atom_id res chain seq x y z
N MET A 1 -18.04 -6.37 17.32
CA MET A 1 -16.66 -6.34 17.85
C MET A 1 -16.71 -6.44 19.36
N GLY A 2 -15.77 -7.16 19.97
CA GLY A 2 -15.52 -7.03 21.41
C GLY A 2 -15.05 -5.61 21.76
N HIS A 3 -15.29 -5.20 22.99
CA HIS A 3 -14.74 -3.95 23.53
C HIS A 3 -13.26 -4.16 23.90
N CYS A 4 -12.40 -3.15 23.72
CA CYS A 4 -10.96 -3.24 23.99
C CYS A 4 -10.64 -3.71 25.42
N TYR A 5 -11.53 -3.42 26.36
CA TYR A 5 -11.45 -3.89 27.74
C TYR A 5 -11.36 -5.43 27.86
N HIS A 6 -12.03 -6.19 27.00
CA HIS A 6 -11.93 -7.65 27.05
C HIS A 6 -10.56 -8.16 26.58
N HIS A 7 -9.94 -7.50 25.60
CA HIS A 7 -8.56 -7.79 25.22
C HIS A 7 -7.59 -7.43 26.36
N ALA A 8 -7.81 -6.30 27.04
CA ALA A 8 -7.01 -5.90 28.18
C ALA A 8 -7.10 -6.91 29.34
N LEU A 9 -8.29 -7.44 29.63
CA LEU A 9 -8.47 -8.54 30.58
C LEU A 9 -7.76 -9.82 30.12
N SER A 10 -7.81 -10.14 28.83
CA SER A 10 -7.11 -11.30 28.26
C SER A 10 -5.59 -11.16 28.38
N SER A 11 -5.05 -9.97 28.13
CA SER A 11 -3.63 -9.62 28.32
C SER A 11 -3.24 -9.71 29.79
N ALA A 12 -4.03 -9.17 30.71
CA ALA A 12 -3.80 -9.29 32.14
C ALA A 12 -3.76 -10.75 32.60
N ARG A 13 -4.66 -11.59 32.08
CA ARG A 13 -4.65 -13.05 32.35
C ARG A 13 -3.39 -13.73 31.80
N LYS A 14 -2.91 -13.32 30.62
CA LYS A 14 -1.77 -13.96 29.93
C LYS A 14 -0.41 -13.51 30.49
N PHE A 15 -0.27 -12.23 30.79
CA PHE A 15 1.01 -11.60 31.12
C PHE A 15 1.11 -11.14 32.58
N GLY A 16 0.00 -11.09 33.33
CA GLY A 16 -0.08 -10.57 34.70
C GLY A 16 -0.51 -9.11 34.75
N GLY A 17 -0.54 -8.50 35.94
CA GLY A 17 -0.99 -7.11 36.10
C GLY A 17 -2.51 -6.94 36.00
N PHE A 18 -2.95 -5.73 35.68
CA PHE A 18 -4.37 -5.36 35.57
C PHE A 18 -4.71 -4.89 34.16
N ALA A 19 -6.01 -4.83 33.83
CA ALA A 19 -6.45 -4.42 32.48
C ALA A 19 -5.96 -3.00 32.12
N GLU A 20 -5.85 -2.13 33.11
CA GLU A 20 -5.38 -0.76 32.99
C GLU A 20 -3.95 -0.67 32.44
N ASP A 21 -3.11 -1.68 32.71
CA ASP A 21 -1.74 -1.77 32.18
C ASP A 21 -1.72 -1.95 30.64
N TYR A 22 -2.81 -2.47 30.06
CA TYR A 22 -2.88 -2.88 28.64
C TYR A 22 -3.89 -2.08 27.81
N ILE A 23 -4.85 -1.40 28.44
CA ILE A 23 -6.01 -0.83 27.75
C ILE A 23 -5.61 0.19 26.67
N ALA A 24 -4.55 0.97 26.90
CA ALA A 24 -4.06 1.95 25.94
C ALA A 24 -3.57 1.30 24.62
N LEU A 25 -2.90 0.15 24.72
CA LEU A 25 -2.38 -0.59 23.55
C LEU A 25 -3.53 -1.16 22.71
N HIS A 26 -4.56 -1.71 23.36
CA HIS A 26 -5.73 -2.24 22.66
C HIS A 26 -6.62 -1.15 22.08
N ASN A 27 -6.80 -0.04 22.80
CA ASN A 27 -7.51 1.13 22.27
C ASN A 27 -6.83 1.67 21.02
N TRP A 28 -5.49 1.65 20.96
CA TRP A 28 -4.77 2.12 19.79
C TRP A 28 -5.05 1.28 18.53
N PHE A 29 -5.17 -0.04 18.62
CA PHE A 29 -5.57 -0.84 17.45
C PHE A 29 -6.99 -0.47 16.96
N ASP A 30 -7.90 -0.32 17.92
CA ASP A 30 -9.32 -0.11 17.68
C ASP A 30 -9.73 1.35 17.42
N GLU A 31 -8.84 2.32 17.65
CA GLU A 31 -9.09 3.75 17.37
C GLU A 31 -9.49 3.99 15.90
N SER A 32 -9.02 3.12 15.00
CA SER A 32 -9.42 3.07 13.59
C SER A 32 -10.94 2.94 13.37
N LYS A 33 -11.71 2.49 14.38
CA LYS A 33 -13.19 2.51 14.39
C LYS A 33 -13.77 3.92 14.23
N ALA A 34 -13.03 4.97 14.59
CA ALA A 34 -13.43 6.35 14.36
C ALA A 34 -13.52 6.72 12.86
N ILE A 35 -12.85 5.95 11.99
CA ILE A 35 -12.87 6.12 10.52
C ILE A 35 -13.92 5.20 9.90
N THR A 36 -14.01 3.95 10.36
CA THR A 36 -14.96 2.95 9.83
C THR A 36 -15.41 2.00 10.94
N ALA A 37 -16.71 2.01 11.26
CA ALA A 37 -17.25 1.27 12.41
C ALA A 37 -17.48 -0.24 12.18
N ASP A 38 -17.06 -0.80 11.04
CA ASP A 38 -17.15 -2.23 10.72
C ASP A 38 -15.77 -2.89 10.64
N PHE A 39 -15.71 -4.18 10.30
CA PHE A 39 -14.47 -4.97 10.27
C PHE A 39 -13.36 -4.38 9.40
N ARG A 40 -13.69 -3.52 8.41
CA ARG A 40 -12.70 -2.96 7.48
C ARG A 40 -11.71 -2.02 8.16
N HIS A 41 -12.01 -1.45 9.33
CA HIS A 41 -11.01 -0.67 10.07
C HIS A 41 -9.77 -1.49 10.42
N ARG A 42 -9.93 -2.82 10.55
CA ARG A 42 -8.84 -3.74 10.86
C ARG A 42 -7.74 -3.68 9.81
N ALA A 43 -8.07 -3.36 8.56
CA ALA A 43 -7.09 -3.16 7.50
C ALA A 43 -6.05 -2.06 7.80
N LEU A 44 -6.36 -1.11 8.68
CA LEU A 44 -5.46 0.00 9.01
C LEU A 44 -4.32 -0.40 9.96
N ARG A 45 -4.59 -1.28 10.93
CA ARG A 45 -3.65 -1.59 12.03
C ARG A 45 -3.57 -3.07 12.44
N HIS A 46 -4.52 -3.92 12.07
CA HIS A 46 -4.55 -5.33 12.47
C HIS A 46 -3.81 -6.21 11.45
N HIS A 47 -2.53 -5.96 11.27
CA HIS A 47 -1.62 -6.72 10.41
C HIS A 47 -0.18 -6.60 10.92
N ALA A 48 0.74 -7.35 10.31
CA ALA A 48 2.14 -7.42 10.75
C ALA A 48 2.80 -6.05 10.99
N GLU A 49 2.73 -5.12 10.03
CA GLU A 49 3.30 -3.78 10.20
C GLU A 49 2.60 -2.97 11.30
N GLY A 50 1.27 -3.11 11.47
CA GLY A 50 0.56 -2.44 12.56
C GLY A 50 1.05 -2.87 13.95
N ILE A 51 1.42 -4.14 14.12
CA ILE A 51 2.04 -4.64 15.35
C ILE A 51 3.42 -3.99 15.58
N PHE A 52 4.23 -3.81 14.53
CA PHE A 52 5.51 -3.09 14.65
C PHE A 52 5.31 -1.59 14.91
N MET A 53 4.26 -0.99 14.36
CA MET A 53 3.92 0.40 14.66
C MET A 53 3.53 0.59 16.14
N LEU A 54 2.89 -0.40 16.77
CA LEU A 54 2.60 -0.38 18.20
C LEU A 54 3.88 -0.17 19.03
N GLU A 55 4.97 -0.85 18.70
CA GLU A 55 6.26 -0.69 19.40
C GLU A 55 6.83 0.73 19.26
N ARG A 56 6.62 1.37 18.10
CA ARG A 56 7.06 2.75 17.89
C ARG A 56 6.29 3.75 18.75
N VAL A 57 5.04 3.43 19.10
CA VAL A 57 4.16 4.30 19.89
C VAL A 57 4.34 4.08 21.39
N PHE A 58 4.44 2.82 21.83
CA PHE A 58 4.45 2.47 23.26
C PHE A 58 5.81 2.01 23.79
N GLY A 59 6.82 1.92 22.93
CA GLY A 59 8.11 1.31 23.24
C GLY A 59 8.11 -0.19 22.92
N THR A 60 9.29 -0.82 22.97
CA THR A 60 9.45 -2.25 22.67
C THR A 60 8.96 -3.15 23.81
N VAL A 61 8.94 -2.62 25.04
CA VAL A 61 8.58 -3.30 26.28
C VAL A 61 7.81 -2.33 27.17
N ILE A 62 6.78 -2.81 27.85
CA ILE A 62 6.13 -2.10 28.96
C ILE A 62 6.44 -2.79 30.28
N THR A 63 6.58 -2.02 31.35
CA THR A 63 6.57 -2.57 32.72
C THR A 63 5.16 -2.47 33.26
N VAL A 64 4.56 -3.61 33.60
CA VAL A 64 3.20 -3.66 34.13
C VAL A 64 3.21 -3.53 35.66
N SER A 65 2.05 -3.30 36.28
CA SER A 65 1.90 -3.06 37.72
C SER A 65 2.56 -4.09 38.66
N THR A 66 2.81 -5.32 38.20
CA THR A 66 3.55 -6.35 38.94
C THR A 66 5.08 -6.18 38.92
N GLY A 67 5.60 -5.18 38.21
CA GLY A 67 7.03 -4.99 37.93
C GLY A 67 7.56 -5.87 36.80
N ARG A 68 6.70 -6.66 36.15
CA ARG A 68 7.10 -7.51 35.02
C ARG A 68 7.26 -6.68 33.75
N GLU A 69 8.35 -6.92 33.04
CA GLU A 69 8.55 -6.44 31.67
C GLU A 69 7.84 -7.35 30.66
N VAL A 70 6.98 -6.77 29.82
CA VAL A 70 6.20 -7.47 28.79
C VAL A 70 6.52 -6.86 27.42
N PRO A 71 6.97 -7.65 26.43
CA PRO A 71 7.20 -7.15 25.08
C PRO A 71 5.90 -6.66 24.44
N VAL A 72 5.90 -5.42 23.96
CA VAL A 72 4.74 -4.77 23.33
C VAL A 72 4.27 -5.54 22.10
N ARG A 73 5.21 -6.07 21.32
CA ARG A 73 4.89 -6.92 20.17
C ARG A 73 4.08 -8.15 20.52
N GLN A 74 4.33 -8.81 21.65
CA GLN A 74 3.55 -10.00 22.05
C GLN A 74 2.10 -9.64 22.39
N ILE A 75 1.88 -8.45 22.94
CA ILE A 75 0.54 -7.93 23.24
C ILE A 75 -0.19 -7.59 21.93
N GLY A 76 0.51 -6.97 20.96
CA GLY A 76 -0.04 -6.71 19.63
C GLY A 76 -0.38 -7.98 18.85
N GLU A 77 0.51 -8.96 18.84
CA GLU A 77 0.27 -10.28 18.23
C GLU A 77 -0.95 -10.97 18.88
N GLN A 78 -1.06 -10.94 20.21
CA GLN A 78 -2.25 -11.46 20.90
C GLN A 78 -3.52 -10.76 20.44
N HIS A 79 -3.55 -9.42 20.43
CA HIS A 79 -4.73 -8.65 20.07
C HIS A 79 -5.22 -9.02 18.66
N VAL A 80 -4.31 -9.05 17.68
CA VAL A 80 -4.64 -9.36 16.30
C VAL A 80 -5.12 -10.81 16.14
N ILE A 81 -4.49 -11.77 16.83
CA ILE A 81 -4.91 -13.19 16.80
C ILE A 81 -6.28 -13.39 17.44
N GLU A 82 -6.59 -12.71 18.55
CA GLU A 82 -7.91 -12.78 19.19
C GLU A 82 -9.01 -12.24 18.27
N ASP A 83 -8.68 -11.27 17.42
CA ASP A 83 -9.63 -10.64 16.52
C ASP A 83 -9.81 -11.37 15.19
N LEU A 84 -8.74 -11.94 14.63
CA LEU A 84 -8.70 -12.48 13.27
C LEU A 84 -8.34 -13.98 13.19
N GLY A 85 -7.90 -14.60 14.28
CA GLY A 85 -7.41 -15.98 14.33
C GLY A 85 -6.00 -16.20 13.78
N PHE A 86 -5.43 -15.22 13.09
CA PHE A 86 -4.06 -15.21 12.58
C PHE A 86 -3.58 -13.77 12.38
N ILE A 87 -2.29 -13.57 12.08
CA ILE A 87 -1.72 -12.25 11.76
C ILE A 87 -1.64 -12.10 10.24
N PRO A 88 -2.49 -11.26 9.61
CA PRO A 88 -2.37 -10.99 8.19
C PRO A 88 -1.20 -10.05 7.88
N SER A 89 -0.78 -10.03 6.62
CA SER A 89 0.05 -8.96 6.07
C SER A 89 -0.81 -7.80 5.56
N PHE A 90 -0.22 -6.64 5.28
CA PHE A 90 -0.95 -5.57 4.59
C PHE A 90 -1.36 -6.01 3.16
N ALA A 91 -0.56 -6.86 2.52
CA ALA A 91 -0.85 -7.43 1.20
C ALA A 91 -2.20 -8.18 1.18
N ASP A 92 -2.57 -8.83 2.29
CA ASP A 92 -3.86 -9.53 2.42
C ASP A 92 -5.07 -8.60 2.35
N TRP A 93 -4.91 -7.36 2.81
CA TRP A 93 -5.95 -6.34 2.75
C TRP A 93 -5.99 -5.67 1.37
N VAL A 94 -4.85 -5.23 0.85
CA VAL A 94 -4.83 -4.43 -0.38
C VAL A 94 -5.14 -5.22 -1.64
N ARG A 95 -4.93 -6.54 -1.64
CA ARG A 95 -5.36 -7.40 -2.77
C ARG A 95 -6.87 -7.36 -3.02
N CYS A 96 -7.65 -6.90 -2.04
CA CYS A 96 -9.11 -6.77 -2.14
C CYS A 96 -9.57 -5.38 -2.64
N ILE A 97 -8.66 -4.42 -2.81
CA ILE A 97 -9.01 -3.07 -3.29
C ILE A 97 -9.36 -3.13 -4.77
N ARG A 98 -10.51 -2.56 -5.16
CA ARG A 98 -10.87 -2.29 -6.56
C ARG A 98 -10.33 -0.92 -6.93
N PRO A 99 -9.39 -0.82 -7.89
CA PRO A 99 -8.81 0.47 -8.25
C PRO A 99 -9.85 1.42 -8.83
N GLU A 100 -9.88 2.65 -8.34
CA GLU A 100 -10.67 3.75 -8.89
C GLU A 100 -9.75 4.76 -9.59
N PRO A 101 -10.23 5.51 -10.61
CA PRO A 101 -9.38 6.43 -11.38
C PRO A 101 -8.61 7.46 -10.56
N TRP A 102 -9.13 7.86 -9.39
CA TRP A 102 -8.47 8.82 -8.51
C TRP A 102 -7.27 8.22 -7.75
N MET A 103 -7.20 6.89 -7.57
CA MET A 103 -6.15 6.22 -6.79
C MET A 103 -4.80 6.19 -7.51
N GLN A 104 -4.78 6.42 -8.83
CA GLN A 104 -3.56 6.42 -9.66
C GLN A 104 -3.26 7.80 -10.27
N ARG A 105 -4.05 8.82 -9.89
CA ARG A 105 -3.89 10.18 -10.43
C ARG A 105 -2.76 10.91 -9.70
N ALA A 106 -1.51 10.61 -10.08
CA ALA A 106 -0.33 11.32 -9.61
C ALA A 106 0.11 12.39 -10.62
N GLN A 107 0.46 13.59 -10.13
CA GLN A 107 1.08 14.64 -10.95
C GLN A 107 2.58 14.37 -11.07
N PRO A 108 3.22 14.65 -12.23
CA PRO A 108 4.67 14.52 -12.38
C PRO A 108 5.38 15.72 -11.72
N ILE A 109 5.23 15.88 -10.40
CA ILE A 109 5.69 17.04 -9.62
C ILE A 109 7.19 17.27 -9.83
N HIS A 110 7.99 16.21 -9.96
CA HIS A 110 9.43 16.31 -10.24
C HIS A 110 9.72 17.18 -11.49
N ARG A 111 8.93 17.08 -12.57
CA ARG A 111 9.14 17.90 -13.78
C ARG A 111 8.81 19.37 -13.55
N ILE A 112 7.99 19.67 -12.56
CA ILE A 112 7.49 21.00 -12.28
C ILE A 112 8.42 21.73 -11.31
N VAL A 113 8.91 21.03 -10.28
CA VAL A 113 9.58 21.68 -9.14
C VAL A 113 11.05 21.32 -8.99
N ASP A 114 11.56 20.25 -9.61
CA ASP A 114 12.98 19.88 -9.49
C ASP A 114 13.82 20.77 -10.43
N PRO A 115 14.64 21.69 -9.90
CA PRO A 115 15.47 22.56 -10.72
C PRO A 115 16.58 21.80 -11.47
N PHE A 116 16.81 20.53 -11.10
CA PHE A 116 17.76 19.64 -11.74
C PHE A 116 17.10 18.63 -12.69
N ALA A 117 15.77 18.67 -12.84
CA ALA A 117 15.09 17.83 -13.83
C ALA A 117 15.61 18.21 -15.23
N ALA A 118 16.10 17.20 -15.96
CA ALA A 118 16.48 17.38 -17.35
C ALA A 118 15.26 17.87 -18.14
N ASP A 119 15.41 19.03 -18.79
CA ASP A 119 14.39 19.58 -19.67
C ASP A 119 14.33 18.72 -20.94
N PRO A 120 13.24 17.94 -21.15
CA PRO A 120 13.17 17.03 -22.29
C PRO A 120 13.24 17.78 -23.64
N ASP A 121 12.90 19.07 -23.68
CA ASP A 121 12.91 19.88 -24.90
C ASP A 121 14.29 20.48 -25.23
N LYS A 122 15.22 20.55 -24.26
CA LYS A 122 16.59 21.03 -24.51
C LYS A 122 17.50 19.99 -25.18
N GLY A 123 17.10 18.72 -25.21
CA GLY A 123 17.87 17.62 -25.81
C GLY A 123 17.64 17.42 -27.31
N ASN A 124 16.63 18.07 -27.91
CA ASN A 124 16.23 17.83 -29.30
C ASN A 124 16.37 19.07 -30.20
N ALA A 125 17.35 19.95 -29.90
CA ALA A 125 17.74 20.98 -30.84
C ALA A 125 18.16 20.27 -32.15
N PRO A 126 17.55 20.60 -33.31
CA PRO A 126 17.85 19.91 -34.54
C PRO A 126 19.33 20.12 -34.86
N VAL A 127 20.12 19.04 -34.81
CA VAL A 127 21.46 19.04 -35.36
C VAL A 127 21.31 19.38 -36.83
N ALA A 128 21.70 20.60 -37.20
CA ALA A 128 21.64 21.07 -38.58
C ALA A 128 22.38 20.05 -39.46
N ARG A 129 21.62 19.24 -40.21
CA ARG A 129 22.19 18.35 -41.22
C ARG A 129 22.87 19.24 -42.25
N ARG A 130 24.21 19.23 -42.29
CA ARG A 130 24.96 19.75 -43.44
C ARG A 130 24.43 19.03 -44.68
N GLN A 131 23.81 19.79 -45.59
CA GLN A 131 23.50 19.30 -46.92
C GLN A 131 24.82 18.96 -47.59
N ALA A 132 25.04 17.67 -47.85
CA ALA A 132 26.03 17.23 -48.79
C ALA A 132 25.38 17.28 -50.17
N ASP A 133 25.78 18.25 -50.98
CA ASP A 133 25.55 18.25 -52.42
C ASP A 133 26.16 16.98 -53.01
N GLY A 134 25.32 16.15 -53.63
CA GLY A 134 25.73 14.88 -54.20
C GLY A 134 24.59 14.25 -54.98
N GLY A 135 24.30 14.79 -56.16
CA GLY A 135 23.29 14.26 -57.06
C GLY A 135 23.64 12.89 -57.60
N ALA A 136 22.68 11.96 -57.60
CA ALA A 136 22.61 10.83 -58.52
C ALA A 136 21.19 10.23 -58.56
N ARG A 137 20.47 10.64 -59.62
CA ARG A 137 19.54 9.90 -60.50
C ARG A 137 18.64 8.80 -59.93
N SER A 138 17.34 9.08 -60.09
CA SER A 138 16.17 8.21 -60.16
C SER A 138 16.38 6.89 -60.92
N ILE A 139 15.97 5.79 -60.29
CA ILE A 139 15.42 4.60 -60.96
C ILE A 139 14.17 4.19 -60.17
N ALA A 140 13.02 4.21 -60.86
CA ALA A 140 11.77 3.65 -60.38
C ALA A 140 11.76 2.13 -60.63
N ASP A 141 11.17 1.34 -59.71
CA ASP A 141 10.57 0.06 -60.06
C ASP A 141 9.27 -0.14 -59.24
N PRO A 142 8.10 -0.39 -59.88
CA PRO A 142 6.80 -0.33 -59.25
C PRO A 142 6.27 -1.73 -58.97
N ARG A 143 6.10 -2.09 -57.69
CA ARG A 143 5.19 -3.18 -57.31
C ARG A 143 4.30 -2.80 -56.14
N ARG A 144 3.02 -2.77 -56.48
CA ARG A 144 1.83 -2.42 -55.72
C ARG A 144 1.10 -3.71 -55.41
N SER A 145 0.72 -3.95 -54.16
CA SER A 145 -0.55 -4.57 -53.72
C SER A 145 -0.45 -4.83 -52.21
N ARG A 146 -1.19 -4.11 -51.35
CA ARG A 146 -2.64 -4.17 -51.05
C ARG A 146 -2.97 -5.20 -49.97
N ASP A 147 -3.87 -4.73 -49.09
CA ASP A 147 -4.70 -5.46 -48.12
C ASP A 147 -4.05 -5.73 -46.76
N ASP A 148 -4.71 -5.57 -45.61
CA ASP A 148 -5.84 -4.75 -45.15
C ASP A 148 -5.87 -4.92 -43.60
N ALA A 149 -6.67 -4.09 -42.95
CA ALA A 149 -6.80 -3.81 -41.51
C ALA A 149 -7.12 -5.01 -40.55
N PRO A 150 -7.15 -4.80 -39.21
CA PRO A 150 -7.00 -5.85 -38.19
C PRO A 150 -8.32 -6.51 -37.76
N VAL A 151 -8.23 -7.68 -37.13
CA VAL A 151 -9.39 -8.42 -36.55
C VAL A 151 -9.42 -8.26 -35.02
N ALA A 152 -10.63 -8.03 -34.51
CA ALA A 152 -10.98 -7.63 -33.16
C ALA A 152 -11.28 -8.78 -32.17
N ASP A 153 -11.42 -8.35 -30.91
CA ASP A 153 -11.91 -8.94 -29.65
C ASP A 153 -12.91 -10.13 -29.68
N ALA A 154 -12.77 -10.99 -28.65
CA ALA A 154 -13.88 -11.69 -27.98
C ALA A 154 -13.43 -12.06 -26.54
N ALA A 155 -13.91 -11.36 -25.51
CA ALA A 155 -15.07 -11.69 -24.66
C ALA A 155 -14.91 -12.95 -23.77
N PHE A 156 -14.82 -12.73 -22.45
CA PHE A 156 -15.18 -13.74 -21.44
C PHE A 156 -16.26 -13.19 -20.51
N ALA A 157 -17.36 -13.94 -20.44
CA ALA A 157 -18.61 -13.63 -19.77
C ALA A 157 -18.64 -14.12 -18.30
N HIS A 158 -19.71 -13.73 -17.62
CA HIS A 158 -19.93 -13.73 -16.17
C HIS A 158 -20.14 -15.11 -15.51
N SER A 159 -19.94 -15.09 -14.19
CA SER A 159 -20.37 -16.03 -13.15
C SER A 159 -21.89 -16.33 -13.18
N PRO A 160 -22.30 -17.33 -12.39
CA PRO A 160 -22.91 -16.98 -11.09
C PRO A 160 -22.09 -17.41 -9.86
#